data_AF-A0A0H5CN47-F1
#
_entry.id   AF-A0A0H5CN47-F1
#
_cell.length_a   1.000
_cell.length_b   1.000
_cell.length_c   1.000
_cell.angle_alpha   90.00
_cell.angle_beta   90.00
_cell.angle_gamma   90.00
#
_symmetry.space_group_name_H-M   'P 1'
#
loop_
_entity.id
_entity.type
_entity.pdbx_description
1 polymer ?
#
loop_
_entity_poly.entity_id
_entity_poly.type
_entity_poly.pdbx_seq_one_letter_code
_entity_poly.pdbx_strand_id
1 'polypeptide(L)' 'MDYPAETACWWGSSPHYRGRAHLIVGGARSALCGILVDESTGYRPFGRTCPECALAYVDRFFVPTTRGWPS' A
#
# COMPACT_ATOMS: atom_id res chain seq x y z
N MET A 1 -16.39 -6.08 10.55
CA MET A 1 -16.39 -4.96 9.59
C MET A 1 -15.69 -5.48 8.36
N ASP A 2 -16.47 -5.79 7.34
CA ASP A 2 -16.05 -6.39 6.06
C ASP A 2 -15.46 -5.25 5.22
N TYR A 3 -14.17 -5.29 4.89
CA TYR A 3 -13.61 -4.36 3.91
C TYR A 3 -14.06 -4.85 2.53
N PRO A 4 -14.69 -4.01 1.69
CA PRO A 4 -15.18 -4.46 0.40
C PRO A 4 -14.01 -5.01 -0.43
N ALA A 5 -14.23 -6.11 -1.14
CA ALA A 5 -13.21 -6.90 -1.85
C ALA A 5 -12.35 -6.10 -2.86
N GLU A 6 -12.79 -4.91 -3.23
CA GLU A 6 -12.06 -3.91 -4.01
C GLU A 6 -10.87 -3.25 -3.27
N THR A 7 -10.72 -3.52 -1.97
CA THR A 7 -9.64 -3.04 -1.11
C THR A 7 -8.55 -4.09 -0.83
N ALA A 8 -8.52 -5.19 -1.59
CA ALA A 8 -7.42 -6.15 -1.49
C ALA A 8 -6.10 -5.40 -1.73
N CYS A 9 -5.18 -5.41 -0.76
CA CYS A 9 -3.84 -4.87 -0.95
C CYS A 9 -3.03 -5.88 -1.75
N TRP A 10 -2.64 -5.48 -2.97
CA TRP A 10 -1.72 -6.25 -3.80
C TRP A 10 -0.31 -5.76 -3.54
N TRP A 11 0.67 -6.59 -3.84
CA TRP A 11 2.07 -6.27 -3.70
C TRP A 11 2.73 -6.19 -5.06
N GLY A 12 3.59 -5.20 -5.27
CA GLY A 12 4.41 -5.13 -6.46
C GLY A 12 5.89 -5.03 -6.18
N SER A 13 6.66 -5.30 -7.22
CA SER A 13 8.11 -5.10 -7.26
C SER A 13 8.44 -4.05 -8.31
N SER A 14 9.54 -3.34 -8.07
CA SER A 14 10.19 -2.51 -9.07
C SER A 14 11.72 -2.54 -8.81
N PRO A 15 12.55 -2.21 -9.80
CA PRO A 15 14.00 -2.03 -9.59
C PRO A 15 14.31 -0.87 -8.64
N HIS A 16 13.36 0.06 -8.48
CA HIS A 16 13.48 1.17 -7.55
C HIS A 16 13.46 0.68 -6.10
N TYR A 17 14.00 1.49 -5.19
CA TYR A 17 14.13 1.16 -3.77
C TYR A 17 14.89 -0.14 -3.46
N ARG A 18 15.80 -0.59 -4.35
CA ARG A 18 16.61 -1.81 -4.19
C ARG A 18 15.76 -3.08 -4.10
N GLY A 19 14.71 -3.18 -4.93
CA GLY A 19 13.85 -4.37 -4.98
C GLY A 19 12.92 -4.52 -3.78
N ARG A 20 12.55 -3.40 -3.13
CA ARG A 20 11.59 -3.43 -2.01
C ARG A 20 10.18 -3.70 -2.49
N ALA A 21 9.38 -4.31 -1.61
CA ALA A 21 7.99 -4.60 -1.87
C ALA A 21 7.14 -3.32 -1.78
N HIS A 22 6.33 -3.07 -2.80
CA HIS A 22 5.41 -1.95 -2.90
C HIS A 22 3.98 -2.38 -2.60
N LEU A 23 3.21 -1.50 -1.95
CA LEU A 23 1.77 -1.71 -1.71
C LEU A 23 0.96 -1.11 -2.85
N ILE A 24 0.00 -1.86 -3.36
CA ILE A 24 -0.88 -1.51 -4.47
C ILE A 24 -2.33 -1.62 -4.00
N VAL A 25 -3.16 -0.67 -4.40
CA VAL A 25 -4.62 -0.74 -4.22
C VAL A 25 -5.22 -1.49 -5.39
N GLY A 26 -6.14 -2.43 -5.12
CA GLY A 26 -6.70 -3.37 -6.11
C GLY A 26 -6.91 -2.80 -7.51
N GLY A 27 -6.26 -3.41 -8.51
CA GLY A 27 -6.35 -3.06 -9.93
C GLY A 27 -5.43 -1.93 -10.40
N ALA A 28 -4.72 -1.23 -9.51
CA ALA A 28 -3.78 -0.18 -9.91
C ALA A 28 -2.44 -0.76 -10.43
N ARG A 29 -1.84 -0.08 -11.41
CA ARG A 29 -0.46 -0.36 -11.88
C ARG A 29 0.61 0.46 -11.15
N SER A 30 0.17 1.38 -10.31
CA SER A 30 1.03 2.19 -9.46
C SER A 30 0.88 1.79 -8.00
N ALA A 31 2.00 1.80 -7.30
CA ALA A 31 2.06 1.67 -5.86
C ALA A 31 1.52 2.91 -5.16
N LEU A 32 1.25 2.79 -3.86
CA LEU A 32 0.87 3.92 -2.99
C LEU A 32 1.90 5.06 -3.00
N CYS A 33 3.17 4.76 -3.27
CA CYS A 33 4.23 5.77 -3.40
C CYS A 33 4.31 6.42 -4.80
N GLY A 34 3.40 6.08 -5.72
CA GLY A 34 3.34 6.62 -7.08
C GLY A 34 4.25 5.92 -8.10
N ILE A 35 5.09 4.98 -7.67
CA ILE A 35 5.94 4.19 -8.58
C ILE A 35 5.11 3.17 -9.35
N LEU A 36 5.35 3.07 -10.65
CA LEU A 36 4.85 1.98 -11.47
C LEU A 36 5.54 0.67 -11.09
N VAL A 37 4.74 -0.37 -10.88
CA VAL A 37 5.25 -1.71 -10.60
C VAL A 37 5.26 -2.53 -11.88
N ASP A 38 6.25 -3.40 -12.01
CA ASP A 38 6.36 -4.29 -13.18
C ASP A 38 5.34 -5.44 -13.07
N GLU A 39 5.14 -5.94 -11.86
CA GLU A 39 4.26 -7.06 -11.53
C GLU A 39 3.46 -6.76 -10.27
N SER A 40 2.23 -7.29 -10.20
CA SER A 40 1.38 -7.26 -9.01
C SER A 40 0.97 -8.67 -8.60
N THR A 41 1.11 -9.00 -7.32
CA THR A 41 0.78 -10.30 -6.75
C THR A 41 -0.09 -10.15 -5.48
N GLY A 42 -0.95 -11.14 -5.23
CA GLY A 42 -1.73 -11.22 -3.99
C GLY A 42 -0.91 -11.66 -2.77
N TYR A 43 0.31 -12.18 -2.96
CA TYR A 43 1.20 -12.54 -1.86
C TYR A 43 2.30 -11.49 -1.65
N ARG A 44 2.73 -11.29 -0.40
CA ARG A 44 3.82 -10.37 -0.09
C ARG A 44 5.16 -10.94 -0.57
N PRO A 45 5.91 -10.25 -1.44
CA PRO A 45 7.24 -10.69 -1.84
C PRO A 45 8.19 -10.70 -0.64
N PHE A 46 9.14 -11.66 -0.63
CA PHE A 46 10.20 -11.72 0.37
C PHE A 46 11.06 -10.46 0.28
N GLY A 47 11.08 -9.66 1.35
CA GLY A 47 11.88 -8.44 1.39
C GLY A 47 11.32 -7.36 2.33
N ARG A 48 12.05 -6.25 2.41
CA ARG A 48 11.59 -5.05 3.13
C ARG A 48 10.53 -4.32 2.30
N THR A 49 9.55 -3.74 2.98
CA THR A 49 8.54 -2.88 2.35
C THR A 49 9.16 -1.52 2.01
N CYS A 50 8.71 -0.92 0.90
CA CYS A 50 8.98 0.47 0.55
C CYS A 50 8.47 1.37 1.69
N PRO A 51 9.33 2.21 2.31
CA PRO A 51 8.95 2.98 3.49
C PRO A 51 7.85 4.00 3.17
N GLU A 52 7.86 4.59 1.98
CA GLU A 52 6.82 5.51 1.50
C GLU A 52 5.46 4.82 1.37
N CYS A 53 5.45 3.59 0.85
CA CYS A 53 4.22 2.77 0.81
C CYS A 53 3.69 2.47 2.22
N ALA A 54 4.58 2.16 3.18
CA ALA A 54 4.17 1.88 4.56
C ALA A 54 3.55 3.11 5.22
N LEU A 55 4.14 4.30 5.03
CA LEU A 55 3.61 5.56 5.55
C LEU A 55 2.26 5.90 4.92
N ALA A 56 2.15 5.83 3.59
CA ALA A 56 0.91 6.12 2.88
C ALA A 56 -0.23 5.15 3.28
N TYR A 57 0.10 3.89 3.57
CA TYR A 57 -0.87 2.93 4.08
C TYR A 57 -1.37 3.31 5.48
N VAL A 58 -0.47 3.68 6.40
CA VAL A 58 -0.87 4.15 7.74
C VAL A 58 -1.71 5.42 7.65
N ASP A 59 -1.29 6.39 6.83
CA ASP A 59 -2.02 7.64 6.61
C ASP A 59 -3.47 7.38 6.15
N ARG A 60 -3.62 6.49 5.18
CA ARG A 60 -4.90 6.21 4.53
C ARG A 60 -5.85 5.35 5.34
N PHE A 61 -5.34 4.43 6.15
CA PHE A 61 -6.16 3.41 6.83
C PHE A 61 -6.18 3.51 8.36
N PHE A 62 -5.21 4.21 8.97
CA PHE A 62 -5.06 4.26 10.43
C PHE A 62 -5.11 5.67 11.01
N VAL A 63 -5.08 6.73 10.18
CA VAL A 63 -5.36 8.07 10.70
C VAL A 63 -6.83 8.10 11.12
N PRO A 64 -7.13 8.30 12.41
CA PRO A 64 -8.50 8.51 12.84
C PRO A 64 -8.99 9.74 12.08
N THR A 65 -10.08 9.60 11.34
CA THR A 65 -10.87 10.77 10.98
C THR A 65 -11.17 11.46 12.30
N THR A 66 -10.53 12.61 12.55
CA THR A 66 -10.80 13.44 13.73
C THR A 66 -12.18 14.06 13.56
N ARG A 67 -13.21 13.23 13.63
CA ARG A 67 -14.60 13.63 13.85
C ARG A 67 -14.84 13.44 15.34
N GLY A 68 -14.35 14.40 16.12
CA GLY A 68 -14.57 14.48 17.57
C GLY A 68 -13.35 14.13 18.40
N TRP A 69 -12.37 15.04 18.46
CA TRP A 69 -11.66 15.23 19.72
C TRP A 69 -12.60 16.09 20.58
N PRO A 70 -13.15 15.59 21.71
CA PRO A 70 -13.87 16.47 22.62
C PRO A 70 -12.84 17.40 23.27
N SER A 71 -12.92 18.68 22.92
CA SER A 71 -12.33 19.77 23.69
C SER A 71 -12.96 19.87 25.08
#